data_AF-A0A414H2M0-F1
#
_entry.id   AF-A0A414H2M0-F1
#
_cell.length_a   1.000
_cell.length_b   1.000
_cell.length_c   1.000
_cell.angle_alpha   90.00
_cell.angle_beta   90.00
_cell.angle_gamma   90.00
#
_symmetry.space_group_name_H-M   'P 1'
#
loop_
_entity.id
_entity.type
_entity.pdbx_description
1 polymer ?
#
loop_
_entity_poly.entity_id
_entity_poly.type
_entity_poly.pdbx_seq_one_letter_code
_entity_poly.pdbx_strand_id
1 'polypeptide(L)'
;MRILLHLQVEFSFFQHVPHNENPEAKSKPFIGAYTQGRATPYTIVFSMERAVHGKVVLRCAICGTGTKELEIEVNGAKVGKIKDLSPDGVITRHGTQGIWYERNLCFDASLLRKGENKLIITVPAGSVNKGIMYDYIRLELVEN
;
A
#
# COMPACT_ATOMS: atom_id res chain seq x y z
N MET A 1 -2.48 13.13 21.88
CA MET A 1 -2.31 11.69 22.20
C MET A 1 -2.44 10.89 20.88
N ARG A 2 -1.70 9.79 20.65
CA ARG A 2 -1.90 8.95 19.45
C ARG A 2 -2.80 7.77 19.79
N ILE A 3 -3.95 7.67 19.12
CA ILE A 3 -4.90 6.57 19.28
C ILE A 3 -4.79 5.67 18.05
N LEU A 4 -4.62 4.37 18.26
CA LEU A 4 -4.70 3.40 17.18
C LEU A 4 -6.16 3.34 16.70
N LEU A 5 -6.39 3.70 15.44
CA LEU A 5 -7.64 3.34 14.79
C LEU A 5 -7.53 1.82 14.53
N HIS A 6 -8.59 1.05 14.74
CA HIS A 6 -8.61 -0.42 14.75
C HIS A 6 -8.21 -1.12 13.42
N LEU A 7 -7.39 -0.48 12.57
CA LEU A 7 -6.77 -1.04 11.40
C LEU A 7 -5.25 -1.20 11.62
N GLN A 8 -4.87 -2.43 11.94
CA GLN A 8 -3.51 -2.95 11.78
C GLN A 8 -3.61 -4.20 10.90
N VAL A 9 -3.07 -4.11 9.69
CA VAL A 9 -2.99 -5.26 8.78
C VAL A 9 -1.54 -5.71 8.77
N GLU A 10 -1.31 -6.88 9.36
CA GLU A 10 -0.02 -7.58 9.31
C GLU A 10 -0.03 -8.55 8.14
N PHE A 11 1.02 -8.51 7.33
CA PHE A 11 1.15 -9.42 6.19
C PHE A 11 2.34 -10.35 6.43
N SER A 12 2.10 -11.66 6.45
CA SER A 12 3.21 -12.62 6.53
C SER A 12 4.04 -12.65 5.24
N PHE A 13 3.42 -12.38 4.09
CA PHE A 13 4.07 -12.11 2.78
C PHE A 13 2.99 -11.70 1.76
N PHE A 14 2.82 -10.40 1.49
CA PHE A 14 1.88 -9.92 0.46
C PHE A 14 2.59 -9.04 -0.56
N GLN A 15 2.69 -9.53 -1.80
CA GLN A 15 3.29 -8.80 -2.92
C GLN A 15 2.19 -8.14 -3.75
N HIS A 16 2.13 -6.81 -3.68
CA HIS A 16 1.17 -6.01 -4.43
C HIS A 16 1.86 -5.47 -5.69
N VAL A 17 1.49 -5.99 -6.87
CA VAL A 17 2.12 -5.67 -8.16
C VAL A 17 1.12 -5.13 -9.18
N PRO A 18 1.58 -4.48 -10.27
CA PRO A 18 0.73 -4.23 -11.43
C PRO A 18 0.12 -5.54 -11.95
N HIS A 19 -1.17 -5.50 -12.30
CA HIS A 19 -1.93 -6.70 -12.68
C HIS A 19 -1.54 -7.12 -14.10
N ASN A 20 -0.98 -8.34 -14.21
CA ASN A 20 -0.64 -8.91 -15.51
C ASN A 20 -1.89 -9.39 -16.24
N GLU A 21 -2.13 -8.87 -17.44
CA GLU A 21 -3.21 -9.32 -18.32
C GLU A 21 -2.71 -10.20 -19.47
N ASN A 22 -1.40 -10.38 -19.60
CA ASN A 22 -0.80 -11.24 -20.63
C ASN A 22 -0.64 -12.68 -20.08
N PRO A 23 -1.48 -13.64 -20.51
CA PRO A 23 -1.40 -15.02 -20.04
C PRO A 23 -0.14 -15.77 -20.49
N GLU A 24 0.50 -15.30 -21.57
CA GLU A 24 1.73 -15.87 -22.12
C GLU A 24 2.99 -15.36 -21.41
N ALA A 25 2.87 -14.36 -20.52
CA ALA A 25 4.02 -13.82 -19.81
C ALA A 25 4.63 -14.89 -18.88
N LYS A 26 5.93 -15.16 -19.07
CA LYS A 26 6.71 -16.08 -18.22
C LYS A 26 7.75 -15.31 -17.42
N SER A 27 7.93 -15.72 -16.17
CA SER A 27 9.07 -15.28 -15.36
C SER A 27 10.35 -15.90 -15.91
N LYS A 28 11.42 -15.11 -16.01
CA LYS A 28 12.77 -15.58 -16.32
C LYS A 28 13.64 -15.51 -15.05
N PRO A 29 14.57 -16.46 -14.85
CA PRO A 29 15.49 -16.42 -13.72
C PRO A 29 16.19 -15.07 -13.60
N PHE A 30 16.25 -14.54 -12.37
CA PHE A 30 16.92 -13.28 -11.97
C PHE A 30 16.37 -11.97 -12.54
N ILE A 31 15.43 -12.02 -13.50
CA ILE A 31 14.94 -10.82 -14.19
C ILE A 31 13.42 -10.62 -14.01
N GLY A 32 12.69 -11.67 -13.68
CA GLY A 32 11.23 -11.63 -13.55
C GLY A 32 10.51 -11.69 -14.90
N ALA A 33 9.31 -11.13 -14.99
CA ALA A 33 8.49 -11.20 -16.20
C ALA A 33 8.62 -9.93 -17.06
N TYR A 34 8.84 -10.10 -18.36
CA TYR A 34 8.89 -9.00 -19.33
C TYR A 34 7.48 -8.67 -19.86
N THR A 35 6.64 -8.12 -18.99
CA THR A 35 5.30 -7.67 -19.36
C THR A 35 4.92 -6.41 -18.59
N GLN A 36 4.04 -5.61 -19.19
CA GLN A 36 3.40 -4.49 -18.53
C GLN A 36 2.08 -4.96 -17.92
N GLY A 37 1.77 -4.44 -16.75
CA GLY A 37 0.51 -4.64 -16.07
C GLY A 37 -0.20 -3.31 -15.87
N ARG A 38 -1.52 -3.37 -15.74
CA ARG A 38 -2.33 -2.22 -15.39
C ARG A 38 -2.27 -1.95 -13.87
N ALA A 39 -2.74 -0.77 -13.47
CA ALA A 39 -2.77 -0.38 -12.06
C ALA A 39 -3.65 -1.35 -11.26
N THR A 40 -3.21 -1.65 -10.03
CA THR A 40 -3.84 -2.64 -9.16
C THR A 40 -4.32 -1.96 -7.88
N PRO A 41 -5.63 -1.72 -7.71
CA PRO A 41 -6.17 -1.29 -6.43
C PRO A 41 -6.28 -2.46 -5.46
N TYR A 42 -5.92 -2.24 -4.20
CA TYR A 42 -6.19 -3.15 -3.09
C TYR A 42 -7.08 -2.42 -2.09
N THR A 43 -8.27 -2.98 -1.83
CA THR A 43 -9.27 -2.37 -0.94
C THR A 43 -9.21 -3.03 0.44
N ILE A 44 -8.97 -2.22 1.45
CA ILE A 44 -9.05 -2.59 2.86
C ILE A 44 -10.35 -2.02 3.41
N VAL A 45 -11.23 -2.92 3.85
CA VAL A 45 -12.52 -2.56 4.47
C VAL A 45 -12.39 -2.70 5.97
N PHE A 46 -12.79 -1.67 6.72
CA PHE A 46 -12.76 -1.69 8.19
C PHE A 46 -13.92 -0.89 8.76
N SER A 47 -14.32 -1.23 9.99
CA SER A 47 -15.42 -0.56 10.68
C SER A 47 -14.92 0.30 11.84
N MET A 48 -15.59 1.43 12.07
CA MET A 48 -15.32 2.32 13.21
C MET A 48 -16.57 2.50 14.07
N GLU A 49 -16.40 2.48 15.39
CA GLU A 49 -17.49 2.61 16.35
C GLU A 49 -18.08 4.03 16.39
N ARG A 50 -17.25 5.03 16.08
CA ARG A 50 -17.60 6.45 16.07
C ARG A 50 -16.86 7.19 14.97
N ALA A 51 -17.41 8.34 14.56
CA ALA A 51 -16.66 9.31 13.77
C ALA A 51 -15.55 9.93 14.64
N VAL A 52 -14.50 10.41 13.99
CA VAL A 52 -13.31 10.99 14.64
C VAL A 52 -12.94 12.31 13.97
N HIS A 53 -12.19 13.15 14.69
CA HIS A 53 -11.73 14.45 14.21
C HIS A 53 -10.21 14.58 14.37
N GLY A 54 -9.58 15.49 13.63
CA GLY A 54 -8.14 15.70 13.65
C GLY A 54 -7.45 15.15 12.40
N LYS A 55 -6.22 14.64 12.55
CA LYS A 55 -5.45 14.07 11.43
C LYS A 55 -5.25 12.58 11.61
N VAL A 56 -5.28 11.87 10.49
CA VAL A 56 -4.93 10.45 10.42
C VAL A 56 -3.57 10.31 9.76
N VAL A 57 -2.73 9.43 10.31
CA VAL A 57 -1.48 9.01 9.70
C VAL A 57 -1.64 7.58 9.20
N LEU A 58 -1.59 7.41 7.88
CA LEU A 58 -1.39 6.12 7.25
C LEU A 58 0.11 5.80 7.23
N ARG A 59 0.52 4.81 8.02
CA ARG A 59 1.88 4.29 8.05
C ARG A 59 1.96 3.00 7.26
N CYS A 60 2.91 2.94 6.34
CA CYS A 60 3.28 1.72 5.64
C CYS A 60 4.71 1.36 6.04
N ALA A 61 4.88 0.24 6.73
CA ALA A 61 6.16 -0.43 6.84
C ALA A 61 6.35 -1.35 5.64
N ILE A 62 7.47 -1.17 4.95
CA ILE A 62 7.74 -1.74 3.65
C ILE A 62 8.97 -2.63 3.78
N CYS A 63 8.89 -3.85 3.28
CA CYS A 63 9.96 -4.83 3.33
C CYS A 63 10.44 -5.27 1.93
N GLY A 64 9.95 -4.61 0.88
CA GLY A 64 10.32 -4.89 -0.50
C GLY A 64 9.71 -3.89 -1.47
N THR A 65 10.49 -3.35 -2.41
CA THR A 65 10.02 -2.24 -3.25
C THR A 65 10.52 -2.34 -4.69
N GLY A 66 9.61 -2.14 -5.64
CA GLY A 66 9.91 -1.90 -7.05
C GLY A 66 9.21 -0.68 -7.65
N THR A 67 8.07 -0.26 -7.08
CA THR A 67 7.39 1.00 -7.44
C THR A 67 8.05 2.22 -6.77
N LYS A 68 7.84 3.42 -7.33
CA LYS A 68 8.29 4.70 -6.75
C LYS A 68 7.22 5.39 -5.91
N GLU A 69 5.95 5.03 -6.12
CA GLU A 69 4.82 5.64 -5.45
C GLU A 69 3.61 4.70 -5.35
N LEU A 70 2.69 5.05 -4.46
CA LEU A 70 1.36 4.45 -4.29
C LEU A 70 0.32 5.56 -4.24
N GLU A 71 -0.81 5.40 -4.93
CA GLU A 71 -1.97 6.29 -4.79
C GLU A 71 -2.89 5.80 -3.67
N ILE A 72 -3.35 6.71 -2.82
CA ILE A 72 -4.18 6.41 -1.65
C ILE A 72 -5.53 7.10 -1.80
N GLU A 73 -6.59 6.33 -1.59
CA GLU A 73 -7.98 6.81 -1.56
C GLU A 73 -8.66 6.34 -0.27
N VAL A 74 -9.48 7.21 0.31
CA VAL A 74 -10.29 6.92 1.50
C VAL A 74 -11.74 7.27 1.19
N ASN A 75 -12.64 6.30 1.28
CA ASN A 75 -14.08 6.48 1.07
C ASN A 75 -14.45 7.23 -0.24
N GLY A 76 -13.74 6.98 -1.35
CA GLY A 76 -13.97 7.64 -2.63
C GLY A 76 -13.16 8.93 -2.86
N ALA A 77 -12.45 9.42 -1.83
CA ALA A 77 -11.64 10.64 -1.92
C ALA A 77 -10.15 10.31 -2.05
N LYS A 78 -9.49 10.81 -3.10
CA LYS A 78 -8.04 10.71 -3.26
C LYS A 78 -7.35 11.58 -2.21
N VAL A 79 -6.59 10.97 -1.30
CA VAL A 79 -5.95 11.68 -0.17
C VAL A 79 -4.48 11.99 -0.42
N GLY A 80 -3.90 11.41 -1.48
CA GLY A 80 -2.54 11.73 -1.91
C GLY A 80 -1.79 10.50 -2.38
N LYS A 81 -0.46 10.62 -2.37
CA LYS A 81 0.44 9.52 -2.73
C LYS A 81 1.50 9.34 -1.67
N ILE A 82 1.84 8.08 -1.39
CA ILE A 82 3.12 7.74 -0.76
C ILE A 82 4.18 7.78 -1.86
N LYS A 83 5.25 8.54 -1.67
CA LYS A 83 6.31 8.79 -2.66
C LYS A 83 7.69 8.44 -2.11
N ASP A 84 8.70 8.65 -2.95
CA ASP A 84 10.12 8.47 -2.61
C ASP A 84 10.40 7.06 -2.09
N LEU A 85 9.76 6.09 -2.74
CA LEU A 85 9.97 4.67 -2.52
C LEU A 85 11.22 4.22 -3.30
N SER A 86 12.09 3.49 -2.62
CA SER A 86 13.43 3.13 -3.13
C SER A 86 13.42 1.68 -3.61
N PRO A 87 13.57 1.43 -4.92
CA PRO A 87 13.61 0.06 -5.43
C PRO A 87 14.81 -0.73 -4.89
N ASP A 88 14.58 -1.96 -4.46
CA ASP A 88 15.61 -2.85 -3.90
C ASP A 88 15.82 -4.14 -4.71
N GLY A 89 14.96 -4.40 -5.70
CA GLY A 89 15.07 -5.55 -6.59
C GLY A 89 14.61 -6.88 -5.99
N VAL A 90 14.00 -6.90 -4.80
CA VAL A 90 13.52 -8.15 -4.16
C VAL A 90 12.45 -8.83 -5.01
N ILE A 91 11.57 -8.04 -5.64
CA ILE A 91 10.42 -8.51 -6.42
C ILE A 91 10.86 -9.24 -7.70
N THR A 92 11.89 -8.77 -8.40
CA THR A 92 12.39 -9.42 -9.64
C THR A 92 13.14 -10.72 -9.38
N ARG A 93 13.57 -10.97 -8.14
CA ARG A 93 14.51 -12.04 -7.78
C ARG A 93 13.90 -13.10 -6.87
N HIS A 94 12.60 -13.07 -6.60
CA HIS A 94 11.94 -13.95 -5.63
C HIS A 94 12.64 -13.92 -4.26
N GLY A 95 13.14 -12.75 -3.85
CA GLY A 95 13.86 -12.62 -2.59
C GLY A 95 12.92 -12.74 -1.39
N THR A 96 13.41 -13.33 -0.30
CA THR A 96 12.68 -13.45 0.97
C THR A 96 12.88 -12.23 1.89
N GLN A 97 13.76 -11.29 1.53
CA GLN A 97 14.08 -10.11 2.30
C GLN A 97 14.47 -8.94 1.38
N GLY A 98 13.86 -7.77 1.58
CA GLY A 98 14.22 -6.50 0.96
C GLY A 98 14.70 -5.47 1.99
N ILE A 99 14.75 -4.19 1.58
CA ILE A 99 15.12 -3.09 2.47
C ILE A 99 13.89 -2.70 3.29
N TRP A 100 14.03 -2.77 4.62
CA TRP A 100 12.97 -2.33 5.52
C TRP A 100 13.00 -0.81 5.72
N TYR A 101 11.87 -0.13 5.54
CA TYR A 101 11.70 1.28 5.89
C TYR A 101 10.21 1.65 6.01
N GLU A 102 9.95 2.84 6.55
CA GLU A 102 8.60 3.36 6.69
C GLU A 102 8.33 4.58 5.81
N ARG A 103 7.07 4.73 5.40
CA ARG A 103 6.53 5.97 4.84
C ARG A 103 5.17 6.28 5.44
N ASN A 104 4.90 7.57 5.56
CA ASN A 104 3.65 8.09 6.11
C ASN A 104 2.94 8.95 5.08
N LEU A 105 1.61 8.87 5.09
CA LEU A 105 0.73 9.85 4.45
C LEU A 105 -0.28 10.35 5.48
N CYS A 106 -0.37 11.66 5.63
CA CYS A 106 -1.35 12.29 6.52
C CYS A 106 -2.58 12.73 5.73
N PHE A 107 -3.77 12.52 6.29
CA PHE A 107 -5.03 13.03 5.73
C PHE A 107 -6.00 13.46 6.84
N ASP A 108 -7.06 14.18 6.46
CA ASP A 108 -8.04 14.69 7.41
C ASP A 108 -8.97 13.58 7.91
N ALA A 109 -9.17 13.49 9.23
CA ALA A 109 -9.99 12.44 9.83
C ALA A 109 -11.48 12.55 9.49
N SER A 110 -11.95 13.71 8.98
CA SER A 110 -13.32 13.89 8.48
C SER A 110 -13.69 12.98 7.31
N LEU A 111 -12.70 12.37 6.64
CA LEU A 111 -12.93 11.37 5.61
C LEU A 111 -13.36 10.01 6.19
N LEU A 112 -13.19 9.79 7.49
CA LEU A 112 -13.61 8.58 8.18
C LEU A 112 -14.99 8.76 8.81
N ARG A 113 -15.79 7.68 8.81
CA ARG A 113 -17.16 7.67 9.33
C ARG A 113 -17.40 6.53 10.31
N LYS A 114 -18.42 6.67 11.16
CA LYS A 114 -18.97 5.55 11.91
C LYS A 114 -19.46 4.47 10.94
N GLY A 115 -19.23 3.20 11.27
CA GLY A 115 -19.52 2.05 10.40
C GLY A 115 -18.41 1.79 9.40
N GLU A 116 -18.77 1.29 8.22
CA GLU A 116 -17.82 0.81 7.21
C GLU A 116 -17.06 1.96 6.53
N ASN A 117 -15.74 1.81 6.45
CA ASN A 117 -14.80 2.64 5.73
C ASN A 117 -14.00 1.79 4.74
N LYS A 118 -13.56 2.42 3.65
CA LYS A 118 -12.71 1.81 2.62
C LYS A 118 -11.44 2.62 2.47
N LEU A 119 -10.31 1.96 2.63
CA LEU A 119 -8.99 2.46 2.25
C LEU A 119 -8.56 1.70 1.00
N ILE A 120 -8.30 2.42 -0.10
CA ILE A 120 -7.79 1.83 -1.33
C ILE A 120 -6.36 2.28 -1.52
N ILE A 121 -5.48 1.30 -1.69
CA ILE A 121 -4.06 1.52 -2.01
C ILE A 121 -3.86 1.05 -3.44
N THR A 122 -3.32 1.88 -4.31
CA THR A 122 -3.15 1.55 -5.73
C THR A 122 -1.67 1.55 -6.09
N VAL A 123 -1.20 0.37 -6.53
CA VAL A 123 0.09 0.24 -7.23
C VAL A 123 -0.13 0.70 -8.68
N PRO A 124 0.68 1.64 -9.19
CA PRO A 124 0.49 2.20 -10.54
C PRO A 124 0.73 1.15 -11.64
N ALA A 125 0.21 1.42 -12.83
CA ALA A 125 0.52 0.62 -14.02
C ALA A 125 2.02 0.67 -14.35
N GLY A 126 2.53 -0.37 -15.01
CA GLY A 126 3.93 -0.46 -15.41
C GLY A 126 4.42 -1.90 -15.44
N SER A 127 5.74 -2.09 -15.39
CA SER A 127 6.32 -3.44 -15.36
C SER A 127 5.76 -4.21 -14.16
N VAL A 128 5.30 -5.44 -14.38
CA VAL A 128 4.72 -6.29 -13.32
C VAL A 128 5.70 -6.63 -12.20
N ASN A 129 6.99 -6.34 -12.38
CA ASN A 129 8.00 -6.48 -11.34
C ASN A 129 8.15 -5.23 -10.46
N LYS A 130 7.40 -4.15 -10.74
CA LYS A 130 7.45 -2.88 -9.99
C LYS A 130 6.30 -2.75 -9.00
N GLY A 131 6.25 -3.67 -8.06
CA GLY A 131 5.27 -3.65 -6.97
C GLY A 131 5.83 -3.17 -5.64
N ILE A 132 5.19 -3.61 -4.57
CA ILE A 132 5.61 -3.38 -3.19
C ILE A 132 5.25 -4.59 -2.33
N MET A 133 6.01 -4.79 -1.27
CA MET A 133 5.74 -5.76 -0.21
C MET A 133 5.62 -5.01 1.10
N TYR A 134 4.50 -5.23 1.80
CA TYR A 134 4.24 -4.63 3.10
C TYR A 134 4.65 -5.59 4.21
N ASP A 135 5.24 -5.03 5.25
CA ASP A 135 5.38 -5.68 6.54
C ASP A 135 4.08 -5.48 7.34
N TYR A 136 3.73 -4.21 7.57
CA TYR A 136 2.44 -3.84 8.13
C TYR A 136 1.90 -2.51 7.58
N ILE A 137 0.58 -2.37 7.64
CA ILE A 137 -0.14 -1.13 7.35
C ILE A 137 -0.94 -0.72 8.58
N ARG A 138 -0.82 0.54 8.99
CA ARG A 138 -1.44 1.06 10.21
C ARG A 138 -2.08 2.43 10.00
N LEU A 139 -3.28 2.62 10.55
CA LEU A 139 -3.91 3.93 10.67
C LEU A 139 -3.84 4.44 12.11
N GLU A 140 -3.25 5.62 12.30
CA GLU A 140 -3.11 6.26 13.62
C GLU A 140 -3.88 7.59 13.62
N LEU A 141 -4.74 7.80 14.61
CA LEU A 141 -5.36 9.10 14.86
C LEU A 141 -4.42 9.96 15.70
N VAL A 142 -4.17 11.18 15.23
CA VAL A 142 -3.47 12.23 15.97
C VAL A 142 -4.52 13.18 16.49
N GLU A 143 -4.91 12.98 17.75
CA GLU A 143 -5.76 13.92 18.48
C GLU A 143 -4.88 15.03 19.07
N ASN A 144 -5.32 16.28 18.88
CA ASN A 144 -4.76 17.45 19.56
C ASN A 144 -5.04 17.36 21.06
#